data_AF-A0A957JM51-F1
#
_entry.id   AF-A0A957JM51-F1
#
_cell.length_a   1.000
_cell.length_b   1.000
_cell.length_c   1.000
_cell.angle_alpha   90.00
_cell.angle_beta   90.00
_cell.angle_gamma   90.00
#
_symmetry.space_group_name_H-M   'P 1'
#
loop_
_entity.id
_entity.type
_entity.pdbx_description
1 polymer ?
#
loop_
_entity_poly.entity_id
_entity_poly.type
_entity_poly.pdbx_seq_one_letter_code
_entity_poly.pdbx_strand_id
1 'polypeptide(L)'
;MEQIHQAAQQLPDDASVRSNLTAEQAMQLRRWGEETVQAFTVRTLYLNELRGQSLLTQKTTAVYAVMQSVNQLMGLRHIPPAETDIVEDGDHRIHDDVTIRLLKNLRWLTGRVCPPECLALLKEFHEKRPFLNRQTAFHLLMTLLANSQ
;
A
#
# COMPACT_ATOMS: atom_id res chain seq x y z
N MET A 1 -17.37 -3.92 20.44
CA MET A 1 -17.72 -2.95 19.38
C MET A 1 -16.87 -1.68 19.46
N GLU A 2 -16.63 -1.10 20.64
CA GLU A 2 -15.81 0.13 20.80
C GLU A 2 -14.31 -0.04 20.46
N GLN A 3 -13.68 -1.16 20.85
CA GLN A 3 -12.27 -1.45 20.55
C GLN A 3 -11.99 -1.60 19.03
N ILE A 4 -13.02 -1.91 18.25
CA ILE A 4 -12.94 -2.13 16.80
C ILE A 4 -12.91 -0.80 16.03
N HIS A 5 -13.66 0.20 16.51
CA HIS A 5 -13.57 1.56 15.99
C HIS A 5 -12.23 2.22 16.33
N GLN A 6 -11.67 1.91 17.51
CA GLN A 6 -10.34 2.41 17.90
C GLN A 6 -9.22 1.86 17.01
N ALA A 7 -9.30 0.61 16.53
CA ALA A 7 -8.24 0.03 15.69
C ALA A 7 -8.07 0.73 14.33
N ALA A 8 -9.16 1.24 13.72
CA ALA A 8 -9.08 2.05 12.50
C ALA A 8 -8.55 3.47 12.79
N GLN A 9 -8.87 4.02 13.96
CA GLN A 9 -8.33 5.30 14.44
C GLN A 9 -6.86 5.23 14.90
N GLN A 10 -6.27 4.03 14.93
CA GLN A 10 -4.88 3.80 15.30
C GLN A 10 -3.89 3.83 14.13
N LEU A 11 -4.34 4.10 12.90
CA LEU A 11 -3.40 4.36 11.82
C LEU A 11 -2.59 5.63 12.15
N PRO A 12 -1.25 5.54 12.24
CA PRO A 12 -0.43 6.68 12.61
C PRO A 12 -0.63 7.85 11.62
N ASP A 13 -0.93 9.03 12.16
CA ASP A 13 -0.97 10.30 11.40
C ASP A 13 0.39 11.02 11.52
N ASP A 14 1.45 10.30 11.12
CA ASP A 14 2.83 10.76 11.26
C ASP A 14 3.45 11.16 9.92
N ALA A 15 4.62 11.80 9.98
CA ALA A 15 5.30 12.29 8.77
C ALA A 15 5.67 11.18 7.77
N SER A 16 5.89 9.94 8.24
CA SER A 16 6.36 8.84 7.39
C SER A 16 5.33 8.37 6.36
N VAL A 17 4.04 8.68 6.58
CA VAL A 17 2.94 8.34 5.65
C VAL A 17 2.46 9.51 4.80
N ARG A 18 2.90 10.75 5.07
CA ARG A 18 2.40 11.96 4.39
C ARG A 18 3.47 12.88 3.80
N SER A 19 4.75 12.70 4.13
CA SER A 19 5.83 13.64 3.78
C SER A 19 5.98 13.94 2.28
N ASN A 20 5.67 12.99 1.41
CA ASN A 20 5.76 13.14 -0.04
C ASN A 20 4.39 13.30 -0.70
N LEU A 21 3.30 13.44 0.07
CA LEU A 21 1.91 13.55 -0.41
C LEU A 21 1.37 14.98 -0.22
N THR A 22 0.41 15.39 -1.05
CA THR A 22 -0.40 16.58 -0.70
C THR A 22 -1.36 16.22 0.42
N ALA A 23 -1.95 17.22 1.09
CA ALA A 23 -2.96 16.97 2.13
C ALA A 23 -4.12 16.11 1.61
N GLU A 24 -4.59 16.36 0.39
CA GLU A 24 -5.65 15.58 -0.24
C GLU A 24 -5.23 14.13 -0.52
N GLN A 25 -4.02 13.91 -1.07
CA GLN A 25 -3.49 12.57 -1.34
C GLN A 25 -3.30 11.78 -0.04
N ALA A 26 -2.78 12.42 1.01
CA ALA A 26 -2.64 11.80 2.32
C ALA A 26 -4.00 11.40 2.91
N MET A 27 -5.02 12.25 2.76
CA MET A 27 -6.38 11.95 3.20
C MET A 27 -6.99 10.77 2.43
N GLN A 28 -6.82 10.71 1.10
CA GLN A 28 -7.30 9.59 0.29
C GLN A 28 -6.62 8.26 0.67
N LEU A 29 -5.29 8.29 0.86
CA LEU A 29 -4.54 7.10 1.28
C LEU A 29 -4.93 6.65 2.69
N ARG A 30 -5.14 7.59 3.62
CA ARG A 30 -5.61 7.30 4.97
C ARG A 30 -6.99 6.66 4.95
N ARG A 31 -7.93 7.20 4.16
CA ARG A 31 -9.27 6.64 4.01
C ARG A 31 -9.23 5.20 3.51
N TRP A 32 -8.40 4.90 2.50
CA TRP A 32 -8.19 3.53 2.06
C TRP A 32 -7.70 2.62 3.20
N GLY A 33 -6.75 3.09 4.01
CA GLY A 33 -6.23 2.34 5.15
C GLY A 33 -7.32 2.05 6.19
N GLU A 34 -8.11 3.06 6.55
CA GLU A 34 -9.22 2.95 7.51
C GLU A 34 -10.28 1.96 7.03
N GLU A 35 -10.72 2.08 5.77
CA GLU A 35 -11.69 1.17 5.14
C GLU A 35 -11.15 -0.28 5.12
N THR A 36 -9.86 -0.45 4.85
CA THR A 36 -9.20 -1.76 4.81
C THR A 36 -9.12 -2.41 6.20
N VAL A 37 -8.71 -1.65 7.23
CA VAL A 37 -8.67 -2.14 8.63
C VAL A 37 -10.09 -2.49 9.10
N GLN A 38 -11.08 -1.66 8.77
CA GLN A 38 -12.48 -1.94 9.11
C GLN A 38 -12.97 -3.26 8.49
N ALA A 39 -12.66 -3.51 7.22
CA ALA A 39 -13.02 -4.76 6.54
C ALA A 39 -12.42 -6.01 7.21
N PHE A 40 -11.15 -5.93 7.65
CA PHE A 40 -10.54 -7.03 8.40
C PHE A 40 -11.14 -7.19 9.79
N THR A 41 -11.50 -6.09 10.44
CA THR A 41 -12.06 -6.16 11.79
C THR A 41 -13.41 -6.87 11.81
N VAL A 42 -14.25 -6.64 10.79
CA VAL A 42 -15.51 -7.40 10.63
C VAL A 42 -15.24 -8.89 10.48
N ARG A 43 -14.17 -9.27 9.77
CA ARG A 43 -13.80 -10.69 9.56
C ARG A 43 -13.23 -11.36 10.81
N THR A 44 -12.64 -10.61 11.74
CA THR A 44 -12.05 -11.16 12.98
C THR A 44 -13.04 -11.24 14.15
N LEU A 45 -14.23 -10.66 14.03
CA LEU A 45 -15.29 -10.68 15.05
C LEU A 45 -15.69 -12.08 15.52
N TYR A 46 -15.53 -13.10 14.67
CA TYR A 46 -15.91 -14.48 14.96
C TYR A 46 -14.77 -15.32 15.54
N LEU A 47 -13.58 -14.74 15.69
CA LEU A 47 -12.44 -15.38 16.34
C LEU A 47 -12.50 -15.14 17.85
N ASN A 48 -11.89 -16.03 18.63
CA ASN A 48 -11.70 -15.74 20.06
C ASN A 48 -10.85 -14.47 20.25
N GLU A 49 -11.08 -13.74 21.34
CA GLU A 49 -10.57 -12.38 21.53
C GLU A 49 -9.05 -12.25 21.30
N LEU A 50 -8.25 -13.17 21.87
CA LEU A 50 -6.79 -13.16 21.74
C LEU A 50 -6.31 -13.35 20.28
N ARG A 51 -6.91 -14.27 19.51
CA ARG A 51 -6.52 -14.47 18.10
C ARG A 51 -7.04 -13.36 17.21
N GLY A 52 -8.27 -12.89 17.48
CA GLY A 52 -8.87 -11.76 16.76
C GLY A 52 -8.02 -10.49 16.91
N GLN A 53 -7.57 -10.20 18.13
CA GLN A 53 -6.71 -9.04 18.40
C GLN A 53 -5.34 -9.17 17.75
N SER A 54 -4.67 -10.33 17.87
CA SER A 54 -3.37 -10.55 17.24
C SER A 54 -3.42 -10.40 15.72
N LEU A 55 -4.42 -11.00 15.08
CA LEU A 55 -4.61 -10.89 13.63
C LEU A 55 -4.91 -9.46 13.20
N LEU A 56 -5.76 -8.74 13.96
CA LEU A 56 -6.06 -7.35 13.69
C LEU A 56 -4.82 -6.46 13.77
N THR A 57 -3.99 -6.62 14.81
CA THR A 57 -2.71 -5.89 14.93
C THR A 57 -1.81 -6.13 13.72
N GLN A 58 -1.63 -7.39 13.31
CA GLN A 58 -0.79 -7.71 12.16
C GLN A 58 -1.36 -7.08 10.87
N LYS A 59 -2.69 -7.10 10.68
CA LYS A 59 -3.36 -6.49 9.51
C LYS A 59 -3.19 -4.97 9.50
N THR A 60 -3.35 -4.30 10.64
CA THR A 60 -3.10 -2.86 10.78
C THR A 60 -1.65 -2.50 10.47
N THR A 61 -0.67 -3.28 10.96
CA THR A 61 0.75 -3.08 10.63
C THR A 61 1.02 -3.20 9.13
N ALA A 62 0.42 -4.18 8.45
CA ALA A 62 0.59 -4.32 7.01
C ALA A 62 -0.06 -3.18 6.21
N VAL A 63 -1.25 -2.71 6.62
CA VAL A 63 -1.89 -1.53 6.02
C VAL A 63 -0.97 -0.32 6.14
N TYR A 64 -0.41 -0.08 7.32
CA TYR A 64 0.54 1.01 7.53
C TYR A 64 1.79 0.88 6.64
N ALA A 65 2.36 -0.33 6.53
CA ALA A 65 3.52 -0.57 5.67
C ALA A 65 3.21 -0.35 4.17
N VAL A 66 1.98 -0.64 3.72
CA VAL A 66 1.51 -0.28 2.38
C VAL A 66 1.45 1.23 2.21
N MET A 67 0.85 1.96 3.16
CA MET A 67 0.75 3.42 3.11
C MET A 67 2.13 4.08 3.06
N GLN A 68 3.08 3.61 3.87
CA GLN A 68 4.47 4.09 3.83
C GLN A 68 5.13 3.84 2.47
N SER A 69 4.89 2.66 1.88
CA SER A 69 5.44 2.32 0.57
C SER A 69 4.89 3.25 -0.52
N VAL A 70 3.60 3.57 -0.49
CA VAL A 70 2.98 4.55 -1.40
C VAL A 70 3.61 5.94 -1.23
N ASN A 71 3.75 6.41 0.00
CA ASN A 71 4.40 7.70 0.28
C ASN A 71 5.86 7.72 -0.21
N GLN A 72 6.61 6.63 -0.04
CA GLN A 72 7.98 6.51 -0.55
C GLN A 72 8.02 6.54 -2.08
N LEU A 73 7.18 5.76 -2.77
CA LEU A 73 7.10 5.76 -4.24
C LEU A 73 6.76 7.15 -4.80
N MET A 74 5.89 7.90 -4.11
CA MET A 74 5.58 9.28 -4.47
C MET A 74 6.78 10.22 -4.35
N GLY A 75 7.72 9.94 -3.45
CA GLY A 75 9.00 10.64 -3.34
C GLY A 75 9.99 10.28 -4.45
N LEU A 76 9.97 9.03 -4.91
CA LEU A 76 10.90 8.50 -5.93
C LEU A 76 10.47 8.80 -7.38
N ARG A 77 9.32 9.45 -7.59
CA ARG A 77 8.75 9.64 -8.94
C ARG A 77 9.71 10.28 -9.94
N HIS A 78 10.60 11.16 -9.51
CA HIS A 78 11.52 11.88 -10.41
C HIS A 78 12.86 11.17 -10.64
N ILE A 79 13.04 9.99 -10.06
CA ILE A 79 14.29 9.22 -10.16
C ILE A 79 14.17 8.25 -11.35
N PRO A 80 15.06 8.31 -12.35
CA PRO A 80 15.07 7.39 -13.47
C PRO A 80 15.14 5.91 -13.02
N PRO A 81 14.53 4.96 -13.76
CA PRO A 81 14.63 3.52 -13.47
C PRO A 81 16.07 3.00 -13.34
N ALA A 82 16.99 3.51 -14.15
CA ALA A 82 18.40 3.11 -14.12
C ALA A 82 19.16 3.49 -12.82
N GLU A 83 18.62 4.42 -12.04
CA GLU A 83 19.23 4.91 -10.78
C GLU A 83 18.65 4.20 -9.54
N THR A 84 17.73 3.25 -9.72
CA THR A 84 17.22 2.37 -8.65
C THR A 84 17.55 0.92 -9.05
N ASP A 85 18.56 0.32 -8.42
CA ASP A 85 19.19 -0.95 -8.82
C ASP A 85 18.26 -2.10 -9.26
N ILE A 86 18.77 -2.89 -10.23
CA ILE A 86 18.15 -4.01 -10.98
C ILE A 86 18.29 -5.36 -10.23
N VAL A 87 17.28 -6.25 -10.24
CA VAL A 87 17.34 -7.64 -9.69
C VAL A 87 16.59 -8.66 -10.56
N GLU A 88 17.27 -9.35 -11.47
CA GLU A 88 16.65 -10.36 -12.35
C GLU A 88 15.88 -11.47 -11.62
N ASP A 89 14.60 -11.63 -11.96
CA ASP A 89 13.87 -12.88 -11.80
C ASP A 89 12.95 -13.06 -13.02
N GLY A 90 12.89 -14.27 -13.55
CA GLY A 90 12.45 -14.60 -14.92
C GLY A 90 11.15 -13.94 -15.36
N ASP A 91 11.21 -13.27 -16.51
CA ASP A 91 10.14 -12.74 -17.37
C ASP A 91 9.41 -11.42 -17.03
N HIS A 92 9.52 -10.81 -15.84
CA HIS A 92 8.84 -9.52 -15.58
C HIS A 92 9.67 -8.58 -14.70
N ARG A 93 10.49 -7.70 -15.30
CA ARG A 93 11.39 -6.76 -14.59
C ARG A 93 10.63 -5.62 -13.90
N ILE A 94 10.59 -5.64 -12.56
CA ILE A 94 10.20 -4.50 -11.69
C ILE A 94 11.28 -4.36 -10.61
N HIS A 95 12.07 -3.28 -10.64
CA HIS A 95 13.21 -3.08 -9.73
C HIS A 95 13.13 -1.80 -8.94
N ASP A 96 12.37 -1.89 -7.86
CA ASP A 96 12.20 -0.85 -6.87
C ASP A 96 11.91 -1.56 -5.53
N ASP A 97 12.84 -1.46 -4.58
CA ASP A 97 12.74 -2.06 -3.24
C ASP A 97 11.45 -1.67 -2.51
N VAL A 98 10.91 -0.50 -2.84
CA VAL A 98 9.65 -0.02 -2.29
C VAL A 98 8.48 -0.67 -3.03
N THR A 99 8.56 -0.85 -4.35
CA THR A 99 7.52 -1.57 -5.13
C THR A 99 7.42 -3.05 -4.76
N ILE A 100 8.55 -3.73 -4.58
CA ILE A 100 8.57 -5.14 -4.14
C ILE A 100 7.96 -5.26 -2.73
N ARG A 101 8.30 -4.32 -1.84
CA ARG A 101 7.76 -4.28 -0.48
C ARG A 101 6.25 -4.01 -0.47
N LEU A 102 5.80 -3.07 -1.31
CA LEU A 102 4.39 -2.82 -1.55
C LEU A 102 3.66 -4.10 -1.97
N LEU A 103 4.17 -4.80 -2.98
CA LEU A 103 3.61 -6.06 -3.48
C LEU A 103 3.55 -7.16 -2.41
N LYS A 104 4.64 -7.34 -1.64
CA LYS A 104 4.69 -8.33 -0.55
C LYS A 104 3.66 -8.03 0.53
N ASN A 105 3.55 -6.76 0.93
CA ASN A 105 2.59 -6.35 1.95
C ASN A 105 1.15 -6.48 1.44
N LEU A 106 0.87 -6.13 0.17
CA LEU A 106 -0.44 -6.34 -0.45
C LEU A 106 -0.81 -7.82 -0.51
N ARG A 107 0.10 -8.68 -0.97
CA ARG A 107 -0.11 -10.13 -1.00
C ARG A 107 -0.40 -10.69 0.39
N TRP A 108 0.34 -10.25 1.41
CA TRP A 108 0.12 -10.69 2.78
C TRP A 108 -1.20 -10.17 3.36
N LEU A 109 -1.57 -8.93 3.00
CA LEU A 109 -2.81 -8.29 3.42
C LEU A 109 -4.02 -9.03 2.85
N THR A 110 -4.02 -9.33 1.55
CA THR A 110 -5.18 -9.90 0.85
C THR A 110 -5.18 -11.43 0.81
N GLY A 111 -4.03 -12.06 1.07
CA GLY A 111 -3.85 -13.50 0.95
C GLY A 111 -3.84 -14.00 -0.49
N ARG A 112 -3.76 -13.09 -1.48
CA ARG A 112 -3.85 -13.40 -2.90
C ARG A 112 -2.57 -12.99 -3.63
N VAL A 113 -2.25 -13.72 -4.69
CA VAL A 113 -1.24 -13.28 -5.65
C VAL A 113 -1.75 -12.00 -6.32
N CYS A 114 -0.84 -11.07 -6.60
CA CYS A 114 -1.17 -9.83 -7.28
C CYS A 114 -1.78 -10.14 -8.66
N PRO A 115 -2.99 -9.64 -8.98
CA PRO A 115 -3.59 -9.86 -10.29
C PRO A 115 -2.73 -9.30 -11.44
N PRO A 116 -2.80 -9.86 -12.65
CA PRO A 116 -2.07 -9.36 -13.82
C PRO A 116 -2.27 -7.85 -14.06
N GLU A 117 -3.48 -7.34 -13.81
CA GLU A 117 -3.84 -5.93 -13.96
C GLU A 117 -3.04 -5.04 -12.98
N CYS A 118 -2.84 -5.52 -11.75
CA CYS A 118 -2.05 -4.83 -10.75
C CYS A 118 -0.55 -4.82 -11.10
N LEU A 119 -0.04 -5.93 -11.64
CA LEU A 119 1.33 -5.99 -12.15
C LEU A 119 1.53 -5.05 -13.34
N ALA A 120 0.54 -4.95 -14.24
CA ALA A 120 0.56 -4.01 -15.35
C ALA A 120 0.58 -2.55 -14.88
N LEU A 121 -0.24 -2.19 -13.88
CA LEU A 121 -0.26 -0.84 -13.28
C LEU A 121 1.08 -0.48 -12.62
N LEU A 122 1.72 -1.42 -11.93
CA LEU A 122 3.05 -1.19 -11.34
C LEU A 122 4.13 -1.04 -12.39
N LYS A 123 4.09 -1.86 -13.44
CA LYS A 123 5.02 -1.74 -14.56
C LYS A 123 4.85 -0.38 -15.24
N GLU A 124 3.61 0.05 -15.48
CA GLU A 124 3.32 1.38 -16.02
C GLU A 124 3.84 2.50 -15.11
N PHE A 125 3.58 2.41 -13.81
CA PHE A 125 4.11 3.36 -12.84
C PHE A 125 5.64 3.42 -12.93
N HIS A 126 6.32 2.27 -12.90
CA HIS A 126 7.78 2.20 -12.88
C HIS A 126 8.41 2.73 -14.18
N GLU A 127 7.88 2.36 -15.34
CA GLU A 127 8.40 2.81 -16.64
C GLU A 127 8.19 4.31 -16.86
N LYS A 128 7.03 4.82 -16.45
CA LYS A 128 6.66 6.21 -16.71
C LYS A 128 7.01 7.17 -15.57
N ARG A 129 7.40 6.68 -14.38
CA ARG A 129 7.56 7.51 -13.17
C ARG A 129 8.27 8.85 -13.42
N PRO A 130 9.41 8.93 -14.15
CA PRO A 130 10.14 10.20 -14.32
C PRO A 130 9.33 11.28 -15.07
N PHE A 131 8.29 10.86 -15.79
CA PHE A 131 7.46 11.70 -16.65
C PHE A 131 6.03 11.84 -16.12
N LEU A 132 5.65 11.07 -15.09
CA LEU A 132 4.32 11.16 -14.52
C LEU A 132 4.17 12.45 -13.72
N ASN A 133 3.12 13.22 -14.03
CA ASN A 133 2.70 14.26 -13.11
C ASN A 133 2.26 13.61 -11.79
N ARG A 134 2.31 14.41 -10.72
CA ARG A 134 2.05 13.95 -9.35
C ARG A 134 0.67 13.33 -9.17
N GLN A 135 -0.35 13.84 -9.85
CA GLN A 135 -1.72 13.35 -9.70
C GLN A 135 -1.87 11.99 -10.38
N THR A 136 -1.35 11.82 -11.59
CA THR A 136 -1.38 10.56 -12.33
C THR A 136 -0.59 9.47 -11.61
N ALA A 137 0.60 9.79 -11.09
CA ALA A 137 1.42 8.86 -10.30
C ALA A 137 0.65 8.33 -9.08
N PHE A 138 0.04 9.24 -8.31
CA PHE A 138 -0.76 8.85 -7.15
C PHE A 138 -2.00 8.04 -7.54
N HIS A 139 -2.69 8.43 -8.61
CA HIS A 139 -3.86 7.73 -9.10
C HIS A 139 -3.53 6.28 -9.51
N LEU A 140 -2.43 6.03 -10.21
CA LEU A 140 -1.99 4.67 -10.55
C LEU A 140 -1.76 3.82 -9.30
N LEU A 141 -1.12 4.38 -8.27
CA LEU A 141 -0.90 3.69 -7.00
C LEU A 141 -2.22 3.43 -6.25
N MET A 142 -3.16 4.37 -6.23
CA MET A 142 -4.46 4.12 -5.60
C MET A 142 -5.30 3.07 -6.35
N THR A 143 -5.24 3.07 -7.68
CA THR A 143 -5.91 2.05 -8.52
C THR A 143 -5.32 0.67 -8.27
N LEU A 144 -3.99 0.56 -8.08
CA LEU A 144 -3.35 -0.67 -7.64
C LEU A 144 -3.94 -1.17 -6.31
N LEU A 145 -4.06 -0.28 -5.31
CA LEU A 145 -4.58 -0.65 -4.00
C LEU A 145 -6.04 -1.14 -4.11
N ALA A 146 -6.88 -0.46 -4.90
CA ALA A 146 -8.26 -0.84 -5.12
C ALA A 146 -8.40 -2.22 -5.79
N ASN A 147 -7.57 -2.50 -6.81
CA ASN A 147 -7.59 -3.76 -7.55
C ASN A 147 -6.95 -4.94 -6.78
N SER A 148 -6.27 -4.67 -5.66
CA SER A 148 -5.62 -5.70 -4.85
C SER A 148 -6.55 -6.41 -3.85
N GLN A 149 -7.72 -5.82 -3.56
CA GLN A 149 -8.64 -6.22 -2.48
C GLN A 149 -9.55 -7.42 -2.83
#